data_AF-A0A2R6MJ12-F1
#
_entry.id   AF-A0A2R6MJ12-F1
#
_cell.length_a   1.000
_cell.length_b   1.000
_cell.length_c   1.000
_cell.angle_alpha   90.00
_cell.angle_beta   90.00
_cell.angle_gamma   90.00
#
_symmetry.space_group_name_H-M   'P 1'
#
loop_
_entity.id
_entity.type
_entity.pdbx_description
1 polymer ?
#
loop_
_entity_poly.entity_id
_entity_poly.type
_entity_poly.pdbx_seq_one_letter_code
_entity_poly.pdbx_strand_id
1 'polypeptide(L)'
;MADRTLVAYERADGYDIHYAPDRPDPDRLTPAAPFGGPTDRRFDRLRERLAALGIDLANTDDRTPVDPVAQATGQTWEEVVTALDYQTYTWCYRLDRDYRCEQYLVCHFGLGVRGGERRDPVGDGLLLPGGPGPVVRRRPRLLSGRRVGGALGAGVI
;
A
#
# COMPACT_ATOMS: atom_id res chain seq x y z
N MET A 1 8.37 7.25 -3.64
CA MET A 1 6.93 6.98 -3.82
C MET A 1 6.45 6.50 -2.46
N ALA A 2 5.42 7.13 -1.88
CA ALA A 2 4.86 6.69 -0.61
C ALA A 2 4.01 5.44 -0.87
N ASP A 3 4.15 4.39 -0.06
CA ASP A 3 3.39 3.14 -0.17
C ASP A 3 1.97 3.34 0.40
N ARG A 4 1.25 4.33 -0.12
CA ARG A 4 -0.09 4.71 0.35
C ARG A 4 -1.00 3.50 0.28
N THR A 5 -1.75 3.28 1.35
CA THR A 5 -2.60 2.11 1.49
C THR A 5 -4.03 2.54 1.79
N LEU A 6 -4.98 2.01 1.03
CA LEU A 6 -6.39 2.04 1.38
C LEU A 6 -6.66 0.86 2.33
N VAL A 7 -7.36 1.10 3.43
CA VAL A 7 -7.72 0.06 4.39
C VAL A 7 -9.24 0.03 4.52
N ALA A 8 -9.85 -1.08 4.09
CA ALA A 8 -11.28 -1.30 4.15
C ALA A 8 -11.63 -2.26 5.30
N TYR A 9 -12.33 -1.79 6.33
CA TYR A 9 -12.81 -2.63 7.44
C TYR A 9 -14.25 -3.05 7.21
N GLU A 10 -14.51 -4.35 7.25
CA GLU A 10 -15.88 -4.87 7.18
C GLU A 10 -16.68 -4.55 8.44
N ARG A 11 -17.91 -4.08 8.24
CA ARG A 11 -18.92 -3.73 9.24
C ARG A 11 -20.22 -4.49 8.97
N ALA A 12 -21.23 -4.23 9.80
CA ALA A 12 -22.57 -4.78 9.64
C ALA A 12 -23.15 -4.43 8.26
N ASP A 13 -22.99 -3.18 7.85
CA ASP A 13 -23.69 -2.56 6.71
C ASP A 13 -22.79 -2.30 5.49
N GLY A 14 -21.59 -2.90 5.44
CA GLY A 14 -20.61 -2.68 4.37
C GLY A 14 -19.20 -2.46 4.91
N TYR A 15 -18.38 -1.70 4.18
CA TYR A 15 -16.98 -1.41 4.50
C TYR A 15 -16.81 0.07 4.87
N ASP A 16 -16.02 0.31 5.91
CA ASP A 16 -15.46 1.63 6.23
C ASP A 16 -14.09 1.76 5.56
N ILE A 17 -13.90 2.82 4.77
CA ILE A 17 -12.68 3.08 4.02
C ILE A 17 -11.81 4.07 4.78
N HIS A 18 -10.55 3.69 5.03
CA HIS A 18 -9.57 4.51 5.72
C HIS A 18 -8.30 4.69 4.88
N TYR A 19 -7.60 5.78 5.17
CA TYR A 19 -6.34 6.13 4.54
C TYR A 19 -5.15 5.79 5.43
N ALA A 20 -4.10 5.21 4.87
CA ALA A 20 -2.81 5.08 5.52
C ALA A 20 -1.71 5.68 4.62
N PRO A 21 -0.89 6.62 5.14
CA PRO A 21 0.14 7.29 4.36
C PRO A 21 1.29 6.35 3.95
N ASP A 22 1.51 5.29 4.72
CA ASP A 22 2.49 4.23 4.50
C ASP A 22 1.78 2.87 4.62
N ARG A 23 2.42 1.79 4.15
CA ARG A 23 1.90 0.43 4.30
C ARG A 23 1.89 0.02 5.79
N PRO A 24 0.71 -0.18 6.42
CA PRO A 24 0.66 -0.64 7.79
C PRO A 24 1.05 -2.12 7.88
N ASP A 25 1.62 -2.49 9.04
CA ASP A 25 1.84 -3.88 9.40
C ASP A 25 0.49 -4.56 9.67
N PRO A 26 0.07 -5.54 8.85
CA PRO A 26 -1.23 -6.19 9.01
C PRO A 26 -1.37 -6.89 10.37
N ASP A 27 -0.28 -7.39 10.96
CA ASP A 27 -0.33 -8.09 12.25
C ASP A 27 -0.61 -7.13 13.43
N ARG A 28 -0.46 -5.82 13.20
CA ARG A 28 -0.80 -4.78 14.19
C ARG A 28 -2.25 -4.30 14.08
N LEU A 29 -2.96 -4.62 13.00
CA LEU A 29 -4.37 -4.26 12.81
C LEU A 29 -5.23 -5.31 13.52
N THR A 30 -5.58 -5.03 14.77
CA THR A 30 -6.30 -5.98 15.64
C THR A 30 -7.55 -5.34 16.23
N PRO A 31 -8.51 -6.11 16.78
CA PRO A 31 -9.66 -5.53 17.46
C PRO A 31 -9.29 -4.56 18.60
N ALA A 32 -8.18 -4.81 19.30
CA ALA A 32 -7.68 -3.95 20.38
C ALA A 32 -6.93 -2.71 19.87
N ALA A 33 -6.40 -2.76 18.65
CA ALA A 33 -5.65 -1.70 18.01
C ALA A 33 -6.07 -1.60 16.52
N PRO A 34 -7.32 -1.18 16.24
CA PRO A 34 -7.88 -1.26 14.90
C PRO A 34 -7.05 -0.51 13.87
N PHE A 35 -6.43 0.60 14.28
CA PHE A 35 -5.65 1.46 13.40
C PHE A 35 -4.12 1.21 13.49
N GLY A 36 -3.69 0.12 14.13
CA GLY A 36 -2.27 -0.26 14.26
C GLY A 36 -1.58 0.19 15.54
N GLY A 37 -2.32 0.86 16.44
CA GLY A 37 -1.83 1.40 17.71
C GLY A 37 -0.85 2.56 17.52
N PRO A 38 -0.23 3.06 18.61
CA PRO A 38 0.76 4.13 18.54
C PRO A 38 1.93 3.73 17.64
N THR A 39 2.37 4.62 16.76
CA THR A 39 3.53 4.33 15.92
C THR A 39 4.80 4.30 16.77
N ASP A 40 5.52 3.17 16.80
CA ASP A 40 6.84 3.02 17.47
C ASP A 40 7.97 3.78 16.76
N ARG A 41 7.66 4.89 16.08
CA ARG A 41 8.73 5.70 15.50
C ARG A 41 9.48 6.29 16.68
N ARG A 42 10.64 5.69 16.98
CA ARG A 42 11.70 6.13 17.92
C ARG A 42 12.22 7.51 17.53
N PHE A 43 11.32 8.47 17.49
CA PHE A 43 11.62 9.86 17.26
C PHE A 43 12.13 10.51 18.54
N ASP A 44 12.09 9.83 19.69
CA ASP A 44 12.59 10.35 20.96
C ASP A 44 14.01 10.93 20.82
N ARG A 45 14.94 10.16 20.25
CA ARG A 45 16.32 10.63 20.01
C ARG A 45 16.43 11.76 18.99
N LEU A 46 15.54 11.80 18.00
CA LEU A 46 15.53 12.87 17.01
C LEU A 46 14.88 14.15 17.58
N ARG A 47 13.84 14.01 18.39
CA ARG A 47 13.16 15.07 19.12
C ARG A 47 14.08 15.70 20.15
N GLU A 48 14.82 14.91 20.93
CA GLU A 48 15.85 15.43 21.85
C GLU A 48 16.87 16.30 21.10
N ARG A 49 17.34 15.84 19.93
CA ARG A 49 18.30 16.58 19.09
C ARG A 49 17.72 17.84 18.48
N LEU A 50 16.44 17.83 18.07
CA LEU A 50 15.78 18.98 17.46
C LEU A 50 15.32 20.01 18.49
N ALA A 51 14.90 19.55 19.68
CA ALA A 51 14.60 20.40 20.83
C ALA A 51 15.84 21.19 21.27
N ALA A 52 17.02 20.57 21.26
CA ALA A 52 18.29 21.26 21.50
C ALA A 52 18.61 22.37 20.47
N LEU A 53 17.96 22.34 19.30
CA LEU A 53 18.05 23.35 18.24
C LEU A 53 16.86 24.34 18.26
N GLY A 54 15.98 24.27 19.27
CA GLY A 54 14.78 25.10 19.37
C GLY A 54 13.66 24.73 18.38
N ILE A 55 13.75 23.57 17.74
CA ILE A 55 12.74 23.08 16.79
C ILE A 55 11.84 22.10 17.53
N ASP A 56 10.58 22.50 17.75
CA ASP A 56 9.55 21.63 18.31
C ASP A 56 8.85 20.85 17.18
N LEU A 57 9.06 19.52 17.17
CA LEU A 57 8.23 18.63 16.38
C LEU A 57 6.92 18.41 17.16
N ALA A 58 5.88 19.15 16.76
CA ALA A 58 4.53 19.01 17.28
C ALA A 58 4.11 17.53 17.39
N ASN A 59 3.39 17.21 18.47
CA ASN A 59 2.97 15.87 18.90
C ASN A 59 2.65 14.94 17.73
N THR A 60 3.63 14.11 17.39
CA THR A 60 3.50 13.05 16.39
C THR A 60 3.18 11.71 17.04
N ASP A 61 3.15 11.65 18.37
CA ASP A 61 3.03 10.42 19.18
C ASP A 61 1.63 9.78 19.13
N ASP A 62 0.57 10.57 18.89
CA ASP A 62 -0.80 10.03 18.86
C ASP A 62 -1.21 9.52 17.47
N ARG A 63 -0.32 9.59 16.47
CA ARG A 63 -0.66 9.16 15.11
C ARG A 63 -0.58 7.64 14.98
N THR A 64 -1.73 7.04 14.72
CA THR A 64 -1.85 5.64 14.31
C THR A 64 -1.40 5.46 12.85
N PRO A 65 -0.90 4.27 12.47
CA PRO A 65 -0.54 3.96 11.09
C PRO A 65 -1.68 4.18 10.07
N VAL A 66 -2.92 3.91 10.48
CA VAL A 66 -4.13 4.16 9.70
C VAL A 66 -4.85 5.38 10.27
N ASP A 67 -5.34 6.27 9.42
CA ASP A 67 -6.16 7.41 9.84
C ASP A 67 -7.50 6.89 10.42
N PRO A 68 -7.82 7.20 11.69
CA PRO A 68 -9.06 6.74 12.30
C PRO A 68 -10.31 7.38 11.69
N VAL A 69 -10.17 8.49 10.96
CA VAL A 69 -11.29 9.13 10.26
C VAL A 69 -11.57 8.38 8.96
N ALA A 70 -12.74 7.73 8.88
CA ALA A 70 -13.18 7.09 7.65
C ALA A 70 -13.44 8.13 6.56
N GLN A 71 -12.97 7.84 5.34
CA GLN A 71 -13.23 8.64 4.14
C GLN A 71 -14.61 8.35 3.55
N ALA A 72 -15.10 7.11 3.72
CA ALA A 72 -16.43 6.66 3.34
C ALA A 72 -16.84 5.48 4.22
N THR A 73 -18.14 5.26 4.38
CA THR A 73 -18.71 4.18 5.20
C THR A 73 -19.84 3.48 4.47
N GLY A 74 -20.18 2.26 4.91
CA GLY A 74 -21.31 1.49 4.36
C GLY A 74 -21.17 1.10 2.88
N GLN A 75 -19.93 1.03 2.37
CA GLN A 75 -19.68 0.68 0.97
C GLN A 75 -19.69 -0.83 0.78
N THR A 76 -20.28 -1.34 -0.28
CA THR A 76 -20.04 -2.72 -0.71
C THR A 76 -18.60 -2.88 -1.20
N TRP A 77 -18.06 -4.10 -1.19
CA TRP A 77 -16.70 -4.32 -1.69
C TRP A 77 -16.53 -3.90 -3.17
N GLU A 78 -17.56 -4.12 -3.99
CA GLU A 78 -17.56 -3.70 -5.40
C GLU A 78 -17.49 -2.17 -5.55
N GLU A 79 -18.20 -1.43 -4.70
CA GLU A 79 -18.10 0.04 -4.64
C GLU A 79 -16.72 0.50 -4.18
N VAL A 80 -16.10 -0.17 -3.19
CA VAL A 80 -14.71 0.12 -2.79
C VAL A 80 -13.75 -0.01 -3.97
N VAL A 81 -13.82 -1.11 -4.72
CA VAL A 81 -12.94 -1.37 -5.87
C VAL A 81 -13.19 -0.38 -7.01
N THR A 82 -14.45 -0.02 -7.24
CA THR A 82 -14.88 0.94 -8.27
C THR A 82 -14.43 2.37 -7.96
N ALA A 83 -14.44 2.76 -6.69
CA ALA A 83 -14.04 4.10 -6.24
C ALA A 83 -12.53 4.24 -5.98
N LEU A 84 -11.76 3.16 -6.08
CA LEU A 84 -10.34 3.14 -5.77
C LEU A 84 -9.55 4.02 -6.75
N ASP A 85 -8.79 4.97 -6.23
CA ASP A 85 -7.81 5.73 -7.02
C ASP A 85 -6.53 4.89 -7.23
N TYR A 86 -6.49 4.19 -8.37
CA TYR A 86 -5.35 3.36 -8.77
C TYR A 86 -4.03 4.13 -8.95
N GLN A 87 -4.06 5.46 -9.13
CA GLN A 87 -2.84 6.27 -9.25
C GLN A 87 -2.29 6.68 -7.88
N THR A 88 -3.16 6.84 -6.90
CA THR A 88 -2.77 7.29 -5.56
C THR A 88 -2.32 6.15 -4.67
N TYR A 89 -3.02 5.02 -4.69
CA TYR A 89 -2.77 3.89 -3.80
C TYR A 89 -1.80 2.88 -4.40
N THR A 90 -0.88 2.39 -3.57
CA THR A 90 -0.01 1.26 -3.92
C THR A 90 -0.56 -0.05 -3.37
N TRP A 91 -1.22 0.00 -2.21
CA TRP A 91 -1.80 -1.18 -1.55
C TRP A 91 -3.28 -0.95 -1.22
N CYS A 92 -4.04 -2.04 -1.18
CA CYS A 92 -5.40 -2.07 -0.67
C CYS A 92 -5.51 -3.25 0.30
N TYR A 93 -5.91 -2.99 1.53
CA TYR A 93 -6.14 -4.00 2.55
C TYR A 93 -7.63 -4.16 2.76
N ARG A 94 -8.10 -5.39 2.79
CA ARG A 94 -9.46 -5.75 3.14
C ARG A 94 -9.43 -6.53 4.44
N LEU A 95 -10.00 -5.97 5.50
CA LEU A 95 -10.13 -6.63 6.79
C LEU A 95 -11.57 -7.11 6.97
N ASP A 96 -11.73 -8.39 7.28
CA ASP A 96 -13.03 -8.92 7.71
C ASP A 96 -13.37 -8.51 9.17
N ARG A 97 -14.55 -8.90 9.64
CA ARG A 97 -14.99 -8.60 11.02
C ARG A 97 -14.12 -9.21 12.11
N ASP A 98 -13.35 -10.25 11.77
CA ASP A 98 -12.38 -10.91 12.66
C ASP A 98 -10.96 -10.33 12.51
N TYR A 99 -10.80 -9.23 11.78
CA TYR A 99 -9.53 -8.57 11.46
C TYR A 99 -8.54 -9.45 10.66
N ARG A 100 -9.03 -10.43 9.91
CA ARG A 100 -8.19 -11.13 8.93
C ARG A 100 -7.95 -10.21 7.75
N CYS A 101 -6.68 -9.91 7.49
CA CYS A 101 -6.29 -8.98 6.44
C CYS A 101 -5.96 -9.72 5.13
N GLU A 102 -6.79 -9.53 4.12
CA GLU A 102 -6.44 -9.77 2.73
C GLU A 102 -5.68 -8.56 2.18
N GLN A 103 -4.57 -8.79 1.51
CA GLN A 103 -3.71 -7.73 0.98
C GLN A 103 -3.73 -7.76 -0.54
N TYR A 104 -3.84 -6.59 -1.15
CA TYR A 104 -3.86 -6.42 -2.60
C TYR A 104 -2.82 -5.39 -3.02
N LEU A 105 -2.05 -5.71 -4.06
CA LEU A 105 -1.27 -4.73 -4.80
C LEU A 105 -2.20 -4.01 -5.77
N VAL A 106 -2.20 -2.68 -5.72
CA VAL A 106 -2.96 -1.83 -6.62
C VAL A 106 -2.11 -1.57 -7.87
N CYS A 107 -2.54 -2.11 -9.01
CA CYS A 107 -1.82 -1.95 -10.27
C CYS A 107 -2.56 -0.98 -11.18
N HIS A 108 -1.97 0.18 -11.44
CA HIS A 108 -2.44 1.11 -12.47
C HIS A 108 -1.81 0.78 -13.83
N PHE A 109 -2.63 0.66 -14.87
CA PHE A 109 -2.20 0.32 -16.22
C PHE A 109 -1.80 1.53 -17.06
N GLY A 110 -2.22 2.75 -16.67
CA GLY A 110 -1.80 3.98 -17.36
C GLY A 110 -2.27 4.07 -18.80
N LEU A 111 -3.43 3.51 -19.12
CA LEU A 111 -3.95 3.44 -20.48
C LEU A 111 -4.36 4.81 -21.04
N GLY A 112 -4.61 5.81 -20.19
CA GLY A 112 -4.88 7.18 -20.60
C GLY A 112 -6.02 7.25 -21.62
N VAL A 113 -5.86 8.03 -22.69
CA VAL A 113 -6.85 8.14 -23.79
C VAL A 113 -7.03 6.88 -24.64
N ARG A 114 -6.15 5.86 -24.51
CA ARG A 114 -6.38 4.56 -25.18
C ARG A 114 -7.51 3.75 -24.54
N GLY A 115 -7.95 4.14 -23.34
CA GLY A 115 -9.17 3.63 -22.71
C GLY A 115 -10.47 4.31 -23.19
N GLY A 116 -10.38 5.32 -24.08
CA GLY A 116 -11.51 6.14 -24.52
C GLY A 116 -11.48 7.57 -23.94
N GLU A 117 -12.35 8.47 -24.45
CA GLU A 117 -12.44 9.87 -24.01
C GLU A 117 -12.97 10.03 -22.58
N ARG A 118 -13.65 9.01 -22.07
CA ARG A 118 -14.09 8.94 -20.68
C ARG A 118 -13.09 8.05 -19.94
N ARG A 119 -12.33 8.62 -18.99
CA ARG A 119 -11.59 7.80 -18.02
C ARG A 119 -12.59 6.86 -17.36
N ASP A 120 -12.33 5.57 -17.47
CA ASP A 120 -13.09 4.58 -16.72
C ASP A 120 -12.49 4.51 -15.31
N PRO A 121 -13.18 5.00 -14.27
CA PRO A 121 -12.70 4.86 -12.90
C PRO A 121 -12.53 3.39 -12.48
N VAL A 122 -13.17 2.45 -13.19
CA VAL A 122 -13.11 0.99 -12.98
C VAL A 122 -12.03 0.32 -13.85
N GLY A 123 -11.61 0.95 -14.95
CA GLY A 123 -10.82 0.31 -16.03
C GLY A 123 -9.34 0.66 -16.08
N ASP A 124 -8.87 1.58 -15.24
CA ASP A 124 -7.47 2.05 -15.26
C ASP A 124 -6.51 1.15 -14.45
N GLY A 125 -7.00 0.08 -13.83
CA GLY A 125 -6.17 -0.79 -13.00
C GLY A 125 -6.79 -2.12 -12.58
N LEU A 126 -6.07 -2.85 -11.72
CA LEU A 126 -6.46 -4.14 -11.17
C LEU A 126 -5.90 -4.32 -9.76
N LEU A 127 -6.64 -5.03 -8.90
CA LEU A 127 -6.15 -5.54 -7.63
C LEU A 127 -5.54 -6.92 -7.80
N LEU A 128 -4.25 -7.05 -7.52
CA LEU A 128 -3.57 -8.35 -7.50
C LEU A 128 -3.44 -8.84 -6.06
N PRO A 129 -3.92 -10.05 -5.72
CA PRO A 129 -3.71 -10.61 -4.38
C PRO A 129 -2.23 -10.66 -4.03
N GLY A 130 -1.85 -9.97 -2.96
CA GLY A 130 -0.52 -10.04 -2.36
C GLY A 130 -0.42 -11.32 -1.54
N GLY A 131 0.34 -12.30 -2.02
CA GLY A 131 0.60 -13.51 -1.24
C GLY A 131 1.28 -13.19 0.10
N PRO A 132 1.14 -14.06 1.13
CA PRO A 132 1.87 -13.90 2.39
C PRO A 132 3.36 -14.12 2.11
N GLY A 133 4.11 -13.04 1.93
CA GLY A 133 5.52 -13.12 1.59
C GLY A 133 6.29 -11.92 2.12
N PRO A 134 7.45 -12.13 2.76
CA PRO A 134 8.26 -11.03 3.27
C PRO A 134 8.70 -10.12 2.13
N VAL A 135 8.71 -8.81 2.40
CA VAL A 135 9.24 -7.79 1.48
C VAL A 135 10.74 -8.02 1.30
N VAL A 136 11.12 -8.81 0.29
CA VAL A 136 12.51 -8.98 -0.11
C VAL A 136 12.95 -7.72 -0.85
N ARG A 137 13.59 -6.79 -0.14
CA ARG A 137 14.32 -5.67 -0.76
C ARG A 137 15.50 -6.22 -1.56
N ARG A 138 15.30 -6.55 -2.83
CA ARG A 138 16.43 -6.83 -3.74
C ARG A 138 17.12 -5.51 -4.08
N ARG A 139 18.29 -5.26 -3.47
CA ARG A 139 19.24 -4.25 -3.96
C ARG A 139 19.55 -4.58 -5.44
N PRO A 140 19.54 -3.62 -6.36
CA PRO A 140 19.98 -3.87 -7.73
C PRO A 140 21.46 -4.29 -7.69
N ARG A 141 21.73 -5.55 -8.03
CA ARG A 141 23.09 -5.99 -8.34
C ARG A 141 23.43 -5.41 -9.70
N LEU A 142 24.40 -4.50 -9.73
CA LEU A 142 25.12 -4.13 -10.95
C LEU A 142 25.62 -5.41 -11.61
N LEU A 143 25.00 -5.78 -12.74
CA LEU A 143 25.49 -6.84 -13.61
C LEU A 143 26.79 -6.37 -14.24
N SER A 144 27.93 -6.80 -13.68
CA SER A 144 29.21 -6.74 -14.39
C SER A 144 29.11 -7.67 -15.59
N GLY A 145 29.07 -7.10 -16.79
CA GLY A 145 29.01 -7.83 -18.04
C GLY A 145 30.18 -8.80 -18.18
N ARG A 146 29.86 -10.08 -18.42
CA ARG A 146 30.81 -11.05 -18.96
C ARG A 146 30.20 -11.59 -20.25
N ARG A 147 30.89 -11.31 -21.37
CA ARG A 147 30.51 -11.72 -22.73
C ARG A 147 30.34 -13.25 -22.80
N VAL A 148 29.23 -13.70 -23.34
CA VAL A 148 29.02 -15.11 -23.74
C VAL A 148 29.54 -15.27 -25.16
N GLY A 149 30.39 -16.28 -25.35
CA GLY A 149 30.95 -16.67 -26.64
C GLY A 149 29.88 -17.20 -27.59
N GLY A 150 30.06 -16.91 -28.87
CA GLY A 150 29.23 -17.41 -29.95
C GLY A 150 29.50 -18.89 -30.21
N ALA A 151 28.42 -19.66 -30.31
CA ALA A 151 28.39 -20.94 -30.99
C ALA A 151 27.11 -20.94 -31.84
N LEU A 152 27.24 -20.54 -33.10
CA LEU A 152 26.24 -20.81 -34.13
C LEU A 152 26.52 -22.22 -34.65
N GLY A 153 25.63 -23.14 -34.34
CA GLY A 153 25.47 -24.37 -35.10
C GLY A 153 24.82 -24.05 -36.45
N ALA A 154 25.32 -24.68 -37.50
CA ALA A 154 24.57 -24.90 -38.73
C ALA A 154 24.64 -26.39 -39.02
N GLY A 155 23.47 -27.02 -39.08
CA GLY A 155 23.32 -28.38 -39.56
C GLY A 155 22.64 -28.42 -40.92
N VAL A 156 22.86 -29.55 -41.58
CA VAL A 156 22.00 -30.26 -42.53
C VAL A 156 22.25 -29.99 -44.03
N ILE A 157 22.62 -31.12 -44.68
CA ILE A 157 22.87 -31.51 -46.09
C ILE A 157 24.23 -31.15 -46.68
#